data_AF-A0A239SV48-F1
#
_entry.id   AF-A0A239SV48-F1
#
_cell.length_a   1.000
_cell.length_b   1.000
_cell.length_c   1.000
_cell.angle_alpha   90.00
_cell.angle_beta   90.00
_cell.angle_gamma   90.00
#
_symmetry.space_group_name_H-M   'P 1'
#
loop_
_entity.id
_entity.type
_entity.pdbx_description
1 polymer ?
#
loop_
_entity_poly.entity_id
_entity_poly.type
_entity_poly.pdbx_seq_one_letter_code
_entity_poly.pdbx_strand_id
1 'polypeptide(L)'
;MLQNEKYKGDALLQKTYTVDFLTKKRSENEGQVNQYYVANNHEAIIDADMWETVQLEIARRKEFRVRHKLKSYMMQNKDNPFATKVFCAECSSAFGRKNWMTSRRKRKIWQCNNRYKIKGQIGCHNHHIDEETLELAVVKATETLSDHVDLLHGKWEEILSEGRLLDKHYGIILGELLKREVWEFDAGEMCQVLDHISVSENGQLIVVFLEGTEIEL
;
A
#
# COMPACT_ATOMS: atom_id res chain seq x y z
N MET A 1 2.09 -18.18 -1.98
CA MET A 1 2.84 -18.46 -3.22
C MET A 1 4.03 -17.50 -3.35
N LEU A 2 3.85 -16.18 -3.24
CA LEU A 2 4.91 -15.17 -3.46
C LEU A 2 6.15 -15.21 -2.55
N GLN A 3 6.17 -16.02 -1.48
CA GLN A 3 7.29 -16.10 -0.53
C GLN A 3 8.18 -17.34 -0.76
N ASN A 4 7.91 -18.12 -1.81
CA ASN A 4 8.68 -19.32 -2.09
C ASN A 4 10.00 -18.93 -2.74
N GLU A 5 11.11 -19.26 -2.07
CA GLU A 5 12.48 -18.97 -2.51
C GLU A 5 12.83 -19.63 -3.85
N LYS A 6 12.11 -20.70 -4.22
CA LYS A 6 12.30 -21.38 -5.51
C LYS A 6 12.09 -20.46 -6.70
N TYR A 7 11.24 -19.45 -6.57
CA TYR A 7 11.03 -18.52 -7.69
C TYR A 7 12.27 -17.71 -8.05
N LYS A 8 13.17 -17.46 -7.08
CA LYS A 8 14.48 -16.82 -7.32
C LYS A 8 15.62 -17.82 -7.55
N GLY A 9 15.31 -19.09 -7.83
CA GLY A 9 16.30 -20.13 -8.11
C GLY A 9 16.86 -20.84 -6.89
N ASP A 10 16.45 -20.46 -5.68
CA ASP A 10 17.00 -21.03 -4.43
C ASP A 10 16.20 -22.24 -3.93
N ALA A 11 16.81 -23.05 -3.07
CA ALA A 11 16.13 -24.18 -2.46
C ALA A 11 16.45 -24.32 -0.98
N LEU A 12 15.43 -24.25 -0.12
CA LEU A 12 15.53 -24.70 1.27
C LEU A 12 15.12 -26.18 1.35
N LEU A 13 16.11 -27.03 1.57
CA LEU A 13 15.93 -28.48 1.73
C LEU A 13 15.49 -28.80 3.17
N GLN A 14 14.73 -29.89 3.31
CA GLN A 14 14.34 -30.43 4.61
C GLN A 14 13.47 -29.48 5.47
N LYS A 15 12.55 -28.73 4.83
CA LYS A 15 11.51 -27.92 5.50
C LYS A 15 10.60 -28.75 6.44
N THR A 16 10.46 -30.04 6.17
CA THR A 16 9.72 -30.98 7.02
C THR A 16 10.52 -32.26 7.23
N TYR A 17 10.30 -32.93 8.35
CA TYR A 17 10.94 -34.18 8.71
C TYR A 17 9.91 -35.23 9.15
N THR A 18 10.31 -36.50 9.14
CA THR A 18 9.47 -37.61 9.61
C THR A 18 9.65 -37.75 11.12
N VAL A 19 8.58 -37.52 11.88
CA VAL A 19 8.57 -37.64 13.34
C VAL A 19 8.54 -39.10 13.77
N ASP A 20 7.75 -39.89 13.07
CA ASP A 20 7.55 -41.31 13.35
C ASP A 20 7.60 -42.11 12.05
N PHE A 21 8.52 -43.05 12.00
CA PHE A 21 8.77 -43.90 10.84
C PHE A 21 7.67 -44.94 10.61
N LEU A 22 6.97 -45.39 11.66
CA LEU A 22 5.87 -46.35 11.57
C LEU A 22 4.62 -45.69 10.98
N THR A 23 4.25 -44.52 11.51
CA THR A 23 3.06 -43.78 11.05
C THR A 23 3.33 -42.89 9.84
N LYS A 24 4.60 -42.72 9.43
CA LYS A 24 5.06 -41.79 8.38
C LYS A 24 4.59 -40.34 8.63
N LYS A 25 4.34 -39.98 9.88
CA LYS A 25 3.87 -38.64 10.26
C LYS A 25 4.99 -37.64 10.00
N ARG A 26 4.70 -36.60 9.20
CA ARG A 26 5.63 -35.50 8.93
C ARG A 26 5.25 -34.26 9.73
N SER A 27 6.24 -33.51 10.17
CA SER A 27 6.07 -32.22 10.85
C SER A 27 7.03 -31.18 10.25
N GLU A 28 6.72 -29.90 10.45
CA GLU A 28 7.63 -28.81 10.09
C GLU A 28 8.92 -28.91 10.91
N ASN A 29 10.03 -28.60 10.25
CA ASN A 29 11.34 -28.65 10.87
C ASN A 29 11.69 -27.25 11.40
N GLU A 30 11.60 -27.09 12.72
CA GLU A 30 11.95 -25.89 13.48
C GLU A 30 13.35 -25.97 14.10
N GLY A 31 14.18 -26.93 13.64
CA GLY A 31 15.54 -27.19 14.14
C GLY A 31 15.76 -28.58 14.70
N GLN A 32 14.77 -29.48 14.62
CA GLN A 32 14.91 -30.87 15.04
C GLN A 32 15.93 -31.64 14.18
N VAL A 33 16.07 -31.26 12.91
CA VAL A 33 17.08 -31.80 11.99
C VAL A 33 17.68 -30.68 11.16
N ASN A 34 18.90 -30.88 10.64
CA ASN A 34 19.58 -29.86 9.84
C ASN A 34 18.75 -29.45 8.61
N GLN A 35 18.71 -28.16 8.34
CA GLN A 35 18.17 -27.58 7.11
C GLN A 35 19.32 -27.04 6.28
N TYR A 36 19.24 -27.21 4.96
CA TYR A 36 20.26 -26.73 4.04
C TYR A 36 19.63 -25.75 3.06
N TYR A 37 20.18 -24.54 3.01
CA TYR A 37 19.82 -23.54 2.03
C TYR A 37 20.84 -23.59 0.89
N VAL A 38 20.36 -23.85 -0.33
CA VAL A 38 21.19 -23.90 -1.54
C VAL A 38 20.81 -22.72 -2.41
N ALA A 39 21.74 -21.78 -2.58
CA ALA A 39 21.59 -20.66 -3.49
C ALA A 39 21.79 -21.13 -4.94
N ASN A 40 21.05 -20.54 -5.90
CA ASN A 40 21.13 -20.85 -7.33
C ASN A 40 21.03 -22.35 -7.64
N ASN A 41 20.11 -23.05 -6.98
CA ASN A 41 19.89 -24.48 -7.15
C ASN A 41 19.34 -24.82 -8.55
N HIS A 42 18.53 -23.94 -9.12
CA HIS A 42 17.97 -24.05 -10.47
C HIS A 42 17.82 -22.67 -11.10
N GLU A 43 17.55 -22.63 -12.41
CA GLU A 43 17.25 -21.40 -13.11
C GLU A 43 16.06 -20.68 -12.46
N ALA A 44 16.26 -19.41 -12.12
CA ALA A 44 15.25 -18.60 -11.47
C ALA A 44 14.09 -18.31 -12.44
N ILE A 45 12.87 -18.34 -11.92
CA ILE A 45 11.66 -17.97 -12.69
C ILE A 45 11.53 -16.45 -12.74
N ILE A 46 11.94 -15.77 -11.66
CA ILE A 46 12.00 -14.30 -11.56
C ILE A 46 13.35 -13.88 -10.98
N ASP A 47 13.77 -12.66 -11.28
CA ASP A 47 15.00 -12.09 -10.74
C ASP A 47 14.98 -12.01 -9.21
N ALA A 48 16.15 -12.16 -8.59
CA ALA A 48 16.31 -12.09 -7.14
C ALA A 48 15.83 -10.75 -6.57
N ASP A 49 16.19 -9.63 -7.21
CA ASP A 49 15.78 -8.27 -6.82
C ASP A 49 14.26 -8.11 -6.88
N MET A 50 13.61 -8.67 -7.90
CA MET A 50 12.16 -8.65 -8.03
C MET A 50 11.50 -9.46 -6.90
N TRP A 51 12.03 -10.65 -6.61
CA TRP A 51 11.54 -11.48 -5.50
C TRP A 51 11.68 -10.77 -4.15
N GLU A 52 12.81 -10.10 -3.92
CA GLU A 52 13.10 -9.35 -2.71
C GLU A 52 12.20 -8.13 -2.57
N THR A 53 11.99 -7.37 -3.66
CA THR A 53 11.03 -6.26 -3.73
C THR A 53 9.63 -6.71 -3.31
N VAL A 54 9.19 -7.88 -3.77
CA VAL A 54 7.90 -8.47 -3.37
C VAL A 54 7.85 -8.82 -1.88
N GLN A 55 8.94 -9.33 -1.31
CA GLN A 55 8.99 -9.59 0.15
C GLN A 55 8.92 -8.28 0.95
N LEU A 56 9.62 -7.24 0.50
CA LEU A 56 9.59 -5.91 1.10
C LEU A 56 8.17 -5.31 1.04
N GLU A 57 7.46 -5.45 -0.09
CA GLU A 57 6.07 -4.98 -0.20
C GLU A 57 5.12 -5.76 0.72
N ILE A 58 5.32 -7.08 0.89
CA ILE A 58 4.55 -7.87 1.87
C ILE A 58 4.78 -7.36 3.29
N ALA A 59 6.03 -7.06 3.66
CA ALA A 59 6.38 -6.51 4.96
C ALA A 59 5.77 -5.11 5.15
N ARG A 60 5.93 -4.20 4.19
CA ARG A 60 5.36 -2.85 4.21
C ARG A 60 3.84 -2.87 4.33
N ARG A 61 3.12 -3.73 3.59
CA ARG A 61 1.66 -3.90 3.75
C ARG A 61 1.29 -4.40 5.15
N LYS A 62 2.08 -5.29 5.74
CA LYS A 62 1.85 -5.78 7.11
C LYS A 62 2.01 -4.64 8.12
N GLU A 63 3.08 -3.87 8.02
CA GLU A 63 3.33 -2.70 8.87
C GLU A 63 2.26 -1.63 8.72
N PHE A 64 1.85 -1.32 7.48
CA PHE A 64 0.78 -0.38 7.18
C PHE A 64 -0.53 -0.77 7.89
N ARG A 65 -0.90 -2.07 7.85
CA ARG A 65 -2.09 -2.55 8.57
C ARG A 65 -1.99 -2.38 10.08
N VAL A 66 -0.81 -2.60 10.65
CA VAL A 66 -0.57 -2.42 12.09
C VAL A 66 -0.68 -0.94 12.45
N ARG A 67 0.02 -0.06 11.72
CA ARG A 67 0.01 1.39 11.89
C ARG A 67 -1.40 1.97 11.86
N HIS A 68 -2.19 1.57 10.86
CA HIS A 68 -3.54 2.10 10.64
C HIS A 68 -4.66 1.24 11.26
N LYS A 69 -4.31 0.22 12.07
CA LYS A 69 -5.26 -0.68 12.76
C LYS A 69 -6.29 -1.32 11.81
N LEU A 70 -5.84 -1.72 10.63
CA LEU A 70 -6.68 -2.31 9.58
C LEU A 70 -6.71 -3.84 9.70
N LYS A 71 -7.89 -4.44 9.49
CA LYS A 71 -8.04 -5.90 9.43
C LYS A 71 -7.44 -6.50 8.15
N SER A 72 -7.50 -5.77 7.05
CA SER A 72 -6.96 -6.18 5.75
C SER A 72 -6.48 -4.95 4.98
N TYR A 73 -5.52 -5.17 4.07
CA TYR A 73 -5.11 -4.21 3.06
C TYR A 73 -5.90 -4.59 1.81
N MET A 74 -7.03 -3.91 1.57
CA MET A 74 -7.96 -4.32 0.51
C MET A 74 -7.37 -3.95 -0.86
N MET A 75 -7.56 -4.81 -1.86
CA MET A 75 -7.36 -4.39 -3.25
C MET A 75 -8.49 -3.45 -3.62
N GLN A 76 -8.10 -2.24 -3.96
CA GLN A 76 -8.99 -1.21 -4.48
C GLN A 76 -9.52 -1.65 -5.84
N ASN A 77 -10.72 -1.20 -6.16
CA ASN A 77 -11.31 -1.36 -7.48
C ASN A 77 -12.00 -0.05 -7.88
N LYS A 78 -12.44 0.03 -9.14
CA LYS A 78 -13.16 1.20 -9.66
C LYS A 78 -14.39 1.57 -8.82
N ASP A 79 -15.02 0.59 -8.18
CA ASP A 79 -16.19 0.83 -7.34
C ASP A 79 -15.85 1.39 -5.96
N ASN A 80 -14.64 1.20 -5.43
CA ASN A 80 -14.25 1.66 -4.10
C ASN A 80 -12.75 2.06 -4.08
N PRO A 81 -12.38 3.13 -4.82
CA PRO A 81 -10.98 3.45 -5.10
C PRO A 81 -10.19 3.79 -3.83
N PHE A 82 -10.80 4.47 -2.87
CA PHE A 82 -10.10 4.92 -1.66
C PHE A 82 -10.19 3.96 -0.47
N ALA A 83 -10.61 2.71 -0.70
CA ALA A 83 -10.67 1.70 0.35
C ALA A 83 -9.28 1.51 0.98
N THR A 84 -9.21 1.61 2.31
CA THR A 84 -7.97 1.53 3.09
C THR A 84 -6.91 2.60 2.73
N LYS A 85 -7.31 3.71 2.10
CA LYS A 85 -6.42 4.81 1.69
C LYS A 85 -6.67 6.12 2.43
N VAL A 86 -7.85 6.36 2.99
CA VAL A 86 -8.18 7.67 3.58
C VAL A 86 -8.26 7.58 5.10
N PHE A 87 -7.55 8.47 5.81
CA PHE A 87 -7.43 8.48 7.26
C PHE A 87 -7.69 9.86 7.85
N CYS A 88 -8.22 9.88 9.07
CA CYS A 88 -8.41 11.10 9.86
C CYS A 88 -7.09 11.55 10.47
N ALA A 89 -6.69 12.80 10.27
CA ALA A 89 -5.48 13.36 10.88
C ALA A 89 -5.61 13.45 12.41
N GLU A 90 -6.82 13.66 12.94
CA GLU A 90 -7.04 13.89 14.38
C GLU A 90 -7.09 12.60 15.20
N CYS A 91 -7.74 11.55 14.67
CA CYS A 91 -7.95 10.30 15.42
C CYS A 91 -7.32 9.07 14.75
N SER A 92 -6.60 9.26 13.64
CA SER A 92 -5.91 8.23 12.85
C SER A 92 -6.80 7.09 12.34
N SER A 93 -8.12 7.24 12.50
CA SER A 93 -9.09 6.22 12.09
C SER A 93 -9.35 6.32 10.59
N ALA A 94 -9.49 5.17 9.94
CA ALA A 94 -9.84 5.12 8.53
C ALA A 94 -11.20 5.78 8.27
N PHE A 95 -11.33 6.45 7.13
CA PHE A 95 -12.61 6.85 6.58
C PHE A 95 -13.29 5.64 5.94
N GLY A 96 -14.62 5.61 6.03
CA GLY A 96 -15.46 4.63 5.38
C GLY A 96 -16.35 5.29 4.35
N ARG A 97 -16.45 4.69 3.18
CA ARG A 97 -17.38 5.12 2.14
C ARG A 97 -18.83 4.94 2.58
N LYS A 98 -19.66 5.95 2.36
CA LYS A 98 -21.10 5.94 2.58
C LYS A 98 -21.81 6.43 1.32
N ASN A 99 -22.92 5.79 0.99
CA ASN A 99 -23.80 6.24 -0.07
C ASN A 99 -24.89 7.12 0.57
N TRP A 100 -24.88 8.41 0.26
CA TRP A 100 -25.91 9.34 0.70
C TRP A 100 -26.89 9.57 -0.42
N MET A 101 -28.18 9.38 -0.14
CA MET A 101 -29.25 9.65 -1.07
C MET A 101 -30.00 10.89 -0.61
N THR A 102 -30.04 11.92 -1.47
CA THR A 102 -31.02 13.00 -1.33
C THR A 102 -32.15 12.76 -2.33
N SER A 103 -33.25 13.50 -2.18
CA SER A 103 -34.36 13.48 -3.14
C SER A 103 -33.95 13.84 -4.58
N ARG A 104 -32.77 14.45 -4.78
CA ARG A 104 -32.29 14.93 -6.08
C ARG A 104 -31.06 14.20 -6.62
N ARG A 105 -30.19 13.65 -5.76
CA ARG A 105 -28.91 13.05 -6.20
C ARG A 105 -28.42 11.97 -5.24
N LYS A 106 -27.79 10.93 -5.79
CA LYS A 106 -26.95 9.98 -5.04
C LYS A 106 -25.53 10.52 -4.99
N ARG A 107 -24.97 10.65 -3.80
CA ARG A 107 -23.60 11.10 -3.55
C ARG A 107 -22.82 10.03 -2.80
N LYS A 108 -21.56 9.87 -3.16
CA LYS A 108 -20.62 8.97 -2.49
C LYS A 108 -19.71 9.84 -1.65
N ILE A 109 -19.80 9.66 -0.34
CA ILE A 109 -19.02 10.44 0.62
C ILE A 109 -18.14 9.51 1.44
N TRP A 110 -17.07 10.06 1.98
CA TRP A 110 -16.16 9.40 2.89
C TRP A 110 -16.27 10.07 4.24
N GLN A 111 -16.49 9.28 5.30
CA GLN A 111 -16.63 9.78 6.66
C GLN A 111 -15.75 8.97 7.61
N CYS A 112 -15.09 9.64 8.54
CA CYS A 112 -14.33 9.01 9.61
C CYS A 112 -15.17 7.95 10.35
N ASN A 113 -14.68 6.71 10.39
CA ASN A 113 -15.39 5.60 11.03
C ASN A 113 -15.54 5.77 12.54
N ASN A 114 -14.69 6.60 13.17
CA ASN A 114 -14.78 6.88 14.60
C ASN A 114 -15.90 7.85 14.95
N ARG A 115 -16.44 8.61 13.98
CA ARG A 115 -17.46 9.64 14.22
C ARG A 115 -18.70 9.11 14.92
N TYR A 116 -19.21 7.94 14.50
CA TYR A 116 -20.39 7.29 15.10
C TYR A 116 -20.11 5.83 15.46
N LYS A 117 -18.89 5.53 15.89
CA LYS A 117 -18.50 4.18 16.32
C LYS A 117 -19.38 3.67 17.46
N ILE A 118 -19.76 4.56 18.38
CA ILE A 118 -20.75 4.31 19.43
C ILE A 118 -22.03 5.05 19.04
N LYS A 119 -23.15 4.33 18.96
CA LYS A 119 -24.44 4.90 18.58
C LYS A 119 -24.84 6.01 19.56
N GLY A 120 -25.12 7.20 19.04
CA GLY A 120 -25.53 8.36 19.84
C GLY A 120 -24.39 9.19 20.44
N GLN A 121 -23.13 8.81 20.22
CA GLN A 121 -21.97 9.59 20.66
C GLN A 121 -21.13 10.02 19.45
N ILE A 122 -20.71 11.28 19.44
CA ILE A 122 -19.78 11.80 18.43
C ILE A 122 -18.36 11.53 18.92
N GLY A 123 -17.67 10.57 18.30
CA GLY A 123 -16.30 10.20 18.66
C GLY A 123 -15.21 10.97 17.89
N CYS A 124 -15.59 11.68 16.82
CA CYS A 124 -14.69 12.48 16.01
C CYS A 124 -15.50 13.58 15.30
N HIS A 125 -14.97 14.81 15.29
CA HIS A 125 -15.63 15.98 14.72
C HIS A 125 -15.29 16.25 13.26
N ASN A 126 -14.28 15.55 12.73
CA ASN A 126 -13.87 15.66 11.33
C ASN A 126 -15.06 15.46 10.36
N HIS A 127 -15.10 16.31 9.35
CA HIS A 127 -16.15 16.39 8.36
C HIS A 127 -16.11 15.19 7.39
N HIS A 128 -17.18 15.07 6.61
CA HIS A 128 -17.19 14.14 5.49
C HIS A 128 -16.54 14.82 4.28
N ILE A 129 -15.99 14.04 3.38
CA ILE A 129 -15.43 14.50 2.12
C ILE A 129 -16.10 13.77 0.96
N ASP A 130 -16.42 14.48 -0.11
CA ASP A 130 -16.98 13.87 -1.32
C ASP A 130 -15.91 13.02 -2.04
N GLU A 131 -16.30 11.90 -2.65
CA GLU A 131 -15.38 11.06 -3.42
C GLU A 131 -14.72 11.87 -4.56
N GLU A 132 -15.48 12.72 -5.25
CA GLU A 132 -14.98 13.63 -6.29
C GLU A 132 -13.87 14.56 -5.78
N THR A 133 -13.93 14.99 -4.51
CA THR A 133 -12.88 15.84 -3.91
C THR A 133 -11.60 15.05 -3.66
N LEU A 134 -11.69 13.79 -3.27
CA LEU A 134 -10.52 12.92 -3.11
C LEU A 134 -9.88 12.61 -4.47
N GLU A 135 -10.68 12.37 -5.50
CA GLU A 135 -10.19 12.18 -6.88
C GLU A 135 -9.41 13.40 -7.34
N LEU A 136 -9.99 14.59 -7.19
CA LEU A 136 -9.34 15.86 -7.53
C LEU A 136 -8.08 16.12 -6.69
N ALA A 137 -8.06 15.72 -5.42
CA ALA A 137 -6.88 15.87 -4.57
C ALA A 137 -5.70 15.04 -5.10
N VAL A 138 -5.95 13.81 -5.56
CA VAL A 138 -4.90 13.00 -6.20
C VAL A 138 -4.42 13.68 -7.49
N VAL A 139 -5.34 14.20 -8.32
CA VAL A 139 -4.98 14.91 -9.57
C VAL A 139 -4.05 16.08 -9.27
N LYS A 140 -4.47 16.95 -8.36
CA LYS A 140 -3.69 18.14 -7.98
C LYS A 140 -2.33 17.77 -7.38
N ALA A 141 -2.26 16.72 -6.57
CA ALA A 141 -1.00 16.26 -6.02
C ALA A 141 -0.05 15.75 -7.12
N THR A 142 -0.56 15.01 -8.10
CA THR A 142 0.24 14.55 -9.25
C THR A 142 0.68 15.70 -10.15
N GLU A 143 -0.19 16.68 -10.43
CA GLU A 143 0.17 17.88 -11.20
C GLU A 143 1.24 18.70 -10.48
N THR A 144 1.07 18.90 -9.17
CA THR A 144 2.06 19.62 -8.34
C THR A 144 3.42 18.93 -8.37
N LEU A 145 3.45 17.59 -8.31
CA LEU A 145 4.68 16.82 -8.44
C LEU A 145 5.28 16.91 -9.84
N SER A 146 4.44 16.89 -10.88
CA SER A 146 4.88 17.00 -12.28
C SER A 146 5.58 18.34 -12.52
N ASP A 147 5.03 19.43 -12.00
CA ASP A 147 5.61 20.78 -12.10
C ASP A 147 6.94 20.91 -11.34
N HIS A 148 7.19 20.04 -10.36
CA HIS A 148 8.35 20.07 -9.50
C HIS A 148 9.15 18.75 -9.53
N VAL A 149 9.15 18.05 -10.67
CA VAL A 149 9.92 16.79 -10.85
C VAL A 149 11.39 16.98 -10.50
N ASP A 150 11.95 18.16 -10.74
CA ASP A 150 13.34 18.46 -10.42
C ASP A 150 13.67 18.29 -8.93
N LEU A 151 12.69 18.52 -8.04
CA LEU A 151 12.86 18.33 -6.59
C LEU A 151 12.93 16.86 -6.20
N LEU A 152 12.44 15.95 -7.05
CA LEU A 152 12.48 14.50 -6.81
C LEU A 152 13.83 13.89 -7.21
N HIS A 153 14.62 14.55 -8.07
CA HIS A 153 15.89 14.00 -8.57
C HIS A 153 16.87 13.64 -7.45
N GLY A 154 17.11 14.54 -6.48
CA GLY A 154 18.03 14.26 -5.37
C GLY A 154 17.58 13.08 -4.50
N LYS A 155 16.27 12.98 -4.24
CA LYS A 155 15.68 11.86 -3.48
C LYS A 155 15.82 10.54 -4.24
N TRP A 156 15.57 10.53 -5.54
CA TRP A 156 15.66 9.31 -6.35
C TRP A 156 17.10 8.85 -6.54
N GLU A 157 18.06 9.77 -6.64
CA GLU A 157 19.49 9.45 -6.63
C GLU A 157 19.92 8.81 -5.30
N GLU A 158 19.46 9.34 -4.17
CA GLU A 158 19.71 8.77 -2.84
C GLU A 158 19.14 7.35 -2.72
N ILE A 159 17.87 7.15 -3.10
CA ILE A 159 17.20 5.83 -3.14
C ILE A 159 18.01 4.82 -3.97
N LEU A 160 18.54 5.24 -5.11
CA LEU A 160 19.38 4.40 -5.96
C LEU A 160 20.71 4.05 -5.28
N SER A 161 21.34 5.00 -4.60
CA SER A 161 22.62 4.79 -3.90
C SER A 161 22.49 3.87 -2.68
N GLU A 162 21.37 3.95 -1.95
CA GLU A 162 21.09 3.16 -0.75
C GLU A 162 20.61 1.74 -1.08
N GLY A 163 20.33 1.44 -2.34
CA GLY A 163 19.83 0.12 -2.76
C GLY A 163 18.41 -0.18 -2.24
N ARG A 164 17.59 0.86 -1.99
CA ARG A 164 16.22 0.71 -1.48
C ARG A 164 15.29 0.22 -2.58
N LEU A 165 15.25 -1.10 -2.78
CA LEU A 165 14.56 -1.76 -3.89
C LEU A 165 13.08 -1.38 -4.01
N LEU A 166 12.35 -1.36 -2.88
CA LEU A 166 10.92 -1.04 -2.87
C LEU A 166 10.63 0.41 -3.24
N ASP A 167 11.40 1.35 -2.68
CA ASP A 167 11.24 2.78 -2.97
C ASP A 167 11.65 3.09 -4.41
N LYS A 168 12.70 2.42 -4.91
CA LYS A 168 13.09 2.48 -6.34
C LYS A 168 11.95 2.00 -7.23
N HIS A 169 11.30 0.89 -6.91
CA HIS A 169 10.17 0.36 -7.68
C HIS A 169 9.03 1.39 -7.78
N TYR A 170 8.64 1.99 -6.66
CA TYR A 170 7.58 3.00 -6.65
C TYR A 170 8.00 4.34 -7.28
N GLY A 171 9.27 4.74 -7.13
CA GLY A 171 9.83 5.91 -7.80
C GLY A 171 9.80 5.79 -9.32
N ILE A 172 10.11 4.60 -9.87
CA ILE A 172 10.01 4.34 -11.32
C ILE A 172 8.56 4.48 -11.80
N ILE A 173 7.61 3.85 -11.10
CA ILE A 173 6.18 3.92 -11.48
C ILE A 173 5.66 5.35 -11.38
N LEU A 174 5.99 6.07 -10.31
CA LEU A 174 5.61 7.47 -10.16
C LEU A 174 6.24 8.33 -11.26
N GLY A 175 7.52 8.15 -11.56
CA GLY A 175 8.20 8.87 -12.64
C GLY A 175 7.63 8.59 -14.03
N GLU A 176 7.14 7.38 -14.29
CA GLU A 176 6.39 7.08 -15.52
C GLU A 176 5.04 7.80 -15.56
N LEU A 177 4.36 7.92 -14.43
CA LEU A 177 3.09 8.64 -14.31
C LEU A 177 3.27 10.15 -14.56
N LEU A 178 4.31 10.76 -13.98
CA LEU A 178 4.59 12.19 -14.05
C LEU A 178 5.05 12.65 -15.44
N LYS A 179 5.46 11.75 -16.34
CA LYS A 179 5.83 12.10 -17.73
C LYS A 179 4.63 12.45 -18.61
N ARG A 180 3.39 12.31 -18.11
CA ARG A 180 2.18 12.59 -18.87
C ARG A 180 1.85 14.07 -18.82
N GLU A 181 1.52 14.67 -19.97
CA GLU A 181 1.13 16.08 -20.07
C GLU A 181 -0.20 16.40 -19.38
N VAL A 182 -1.12 15.43 -19.35
CA VAL A 182 -2.43 15.54 -18.69
C VAL A 182 -2.69 14.27 -17.90
N TRP A 183 -3.09 14.43 -16.63
CA TRP A 183 -3.48 13.32 -15.78
C TRP A 183 -4.96 13.39 -15.42
N GLU A 184 -5.70 12.32 -15.75
CA GLU A 184 -7.08 12.11 -15.30
C GLU A 184 -7.07 11.04 -14.21
N PHE A 185 -8.00 11.14 -13.26
CA PHE A 185 -8.10 10.17 -12.19
C PHE A 185 -8.44 8.77 -12.73
N ASP A 186 -7.53 7.82 -12.55
CA ASP A 186 -7.79 6.39 -12.68
C ASP A 186 -7.49 5.66 -11.37
N ALA A 187 -8.45 4.87 -10.91
CA ALA A 187 -8.35 4.13 -9.66
C ALA A 187 -7.21 3.10 -9.68
N GLY A 188 -6.95 2.46 -10.82
CA GLY A 188 -5.90 1.47 -10.97
C GLY A 188 -4.52 2.10 -10.88
N GLU A 189 -4.28 3.17 -11.62
CA GLU A 189 -3.03 3.92 -11.61
C GLU A 189 -2.76 4.56 -10.25
N MET A 190 -3.76 5.21 -9.67
CA MET A 190 -3.66 5.79 -8.32
C MET A 190 -3.21 4.74 -7.30
N CYS A 191 -3.71 3.50 -7.37
CA CYS A 191 -3.32 2.46 -6.41
C CYS A 191 -1.88 1.96 -6.55
N GLN A 192 -1.23 2.23 -7.68
CA GLN A 192 0.18 1.89 -7.90
C GLN A 192 1.13 2.93 -7.31
N VAL A 193 0.66 4.16 -7.04
CA VAL A 193 1.52 5.27 -6.59
C VAL A 193 1.09 5.88 -5.25
N LEU A 194 -0.19 5.82 -4.87
CA LEU A 194 -0.71 6.41 -3.65
C LEU A 194 -0.52 5.47 -2.46
N ASP A 195 0.08 5.95 -1.37
CA ASP A 195 0.12 5.24 -0.09
C ASP A 195 -1.18 5.47 0.68
N HIS A 196 -1.46 6.73 1.05
CA HIS A 196 -2.68 7.14 1.74
C HIS A 196 -2.95 8.65 1.60
N ILE A 197 -4.14 9.08 2.01
CA ILE A 197 -4.57 10.47 2.13
C ILE A 197 -4.98 10.71 3.59
N SER A 198 -4.40 11.73 4.21
CA SER A 198 -4.82 12.20 5.53
C SER A 198 -5.74 13.42 5.38
N VAL A 199 -6.90 13.36 6.03
CA VAL A 199 -7.92 14.41 6.02
C VAL A 199 -7.98 15.00 7.40
N SER A 200 -7.78 16.30 7.51
CA SER A 200 -7.89 17.03 8.78
C SER A 200 -9.28 17.66 8.97
N GLU A 201 -9.58 18.10 10.18
CA GLU A 201 -10.86 18.70 10.56
C GLU A 201 -11.08 20.07 9.91
N ASN A 202 -10.00 20.82 9.63
CA ASN A 202 -10.08 22.10 8.91
C ASN A 202 -10.23 21.93 7.38
N GLY A 203 -10.19 20.70 6.87
CA GLY A 203 -10.31 20.37 5.45
C GLY A 203 -9.00 20.26 4.67
N GLN A 204 -7.85 20.49 5.31
CA GLN A 204 -6.53 20.28 4.68
C GLN A 204 -6.32 18.80 4.39
N LEU A 205 -5.77 18.51 3.21
CA LEU A 205 -5.48 17.16 2.73
C LEU A 205 -3.97 16.97 2.61
N ILE A 206 -3.48 15.83 3.08
CA ILE A 206 -2.09 15.42 2.85
C ILE A 206 -2.14 14.15 2.01
N VAL A 207 -1.63 14.22 0.79
CA VAL A 207 -1.54 13.09 -0.15
C VAL A 207 -0.13 12.51 -0.04
N VAL A 208 -0.04 11.24 0.36
CA VAL A 208 1.25 10.54 0.55
C VAL A 208 1.41 9.48 -0.51
N PHE A 209 2.53 9.53 -1.23
CA PHE A 209 2.89 8.56 -2.27
C PHE A 209 3.68 7.38 -1.68
N LEU A 210 3.66 6.24 -2.38
CA LEU A 210 4.31 4.99 -1.94
C LEU A 210 5.83 5.09 -1.87
N GLU A 211 6.44 5.95 -2.70
CA GLU A 211 7.87 6.28 -2.60
C GLU A 211 8.17 7.31 -1.49
N GLY A 212 7.14 7.81 -0.80
CA GLY A 212 7.24 8.58 0.44
C GLY A 212 7.13 10.09 0.32
N THR A 213 6.90 10.67 -0.87
CA THR A 213 6.65 12.11 -0.99
C THR A 213 5.26 12.45 -0.49
N GLU A 214 5.16 13.59 0.18
CA GLU A 214 3.93 14.12 0.77
C GLU A 214 3.59 15.46 0.11
N ILE A 215 2.33 15.64 -0.29
CA ILE A 215 1.82 16.89 -0.85
C ILE A 215 0.66 17.37 0.01
N GLU A 216 0.78 18.59 0.51
CA GLU A 216 -0.28 19.27 1.26
C GLU A 216 -1.15 20.09 0.30
N LEU A 217 -2.48 19.97 0.44
CA LEU A 217 -3.50 20.64 -0.38
C LEU A 217 -4.58 21.31 0.48
#